data_AF-A0A2V6QMU7-F1
#
_entry.id   AF-A0A2V6QMU7-F1
#
_cell.length_a   1.000
_cell.length_b   1.000
_cell.length_c   1.000
_cell.angle_alpha   90.00
_cell.angle_beta   90.00
_cell.angle_gamma   90.00
#
_symmetry.space_group_name_H-M   'P 1'
#
loop_
_entity.id
_entity.type
_entity.pdbx_description
1 polymer ?
#
loop_
_entity_poly.entity_id
_entity_poly.type
_entity_poly.pdbx_seq_one_letter_code
_entity_poly.pdbx_strand_id
1 'polypeptide(L)' 'MQVLVEAFDAQGQLVERRFQWVPGGVPPGNRTYFEVRHLPPADRYRVTVPYYTWQDRPDGVFGGRFP' A
#
# COMPACT_ATOMS: atom_id res chain seq x y z
N MET A 1 -2.90 -0.92 -4.66
CA MET A 1 -2.57 0.32 -3.91
C MET A 1 -1.08 0.61 -4.01
N GLN A 2 -0.68 1.86 -3.84
CA GLN A 2 0.72 2.29 -3.86
C GLN A 2 1.07 2.97 -2.53
N VAL A 3 2.27 2.71 -2.04
CA VAL A 3 2.83 3.36 -0.86
C VAL A 3 4.02 4.23 -1.25
N LEU A 4 4.16 5.34 -0.53
CA LEU A 4 5.32 6.20 -0.54
C LEU A 4 6.00 6.10 0.82
N VAL A 5 7.27 5.70 0.83
CA VAL A 5 8.09 5.71 2.03
C VAL A 5 9.17 6.76 1.91
N GLU A 6 9.27 7.58 2.93
CA GLU A 6 10.29 8.61 3.07
C GLU A 6 11.13 8.29 4.30
N ALA A 7 12.45 8.28 4.12
CA ALA A 7 13.43 8.03 5.17
C ALA A 7 14.05 9.35 5.62
N PHE A 8 14.18 9.55 6.93
CA PHE A 8 14.74 10.76 7.53
C PHE A 8 15.91 10.43 8.46
N ASP A 9 16.97 11.24 8.39
CA ASP A 9 18.07 11.17 9.35
C ASP A 9 17.68 11.76 10.73
N ALA A 10 18.61 11.70 11.69
CA ALA A 10 18.41 12.19 13.06
C ALA A 10 18.15 13.70 13.15
N GLN A 11 18.54 14.46 12.12
CA GLN A 11 18.31 15.89 12.00
C GLN A 11 16.95 16.20 11.35
N GLY A 12 16.22 15.17 10.90
CA GLY A 12 14.94 15.29 10.22
C GLY A 12 15.05 15.63 8.74
N GLN A 13 16.23 15.48 8.12
CA GLN A 13 16.40 15.68 6.68
C GLN A 13 15.98 14.43 5.91
N LEU A 14 15.31 14.64 4.76
CA LEU A 14 14.91 13.56 3.88
C LEU A 14 16.14 12.96 3.18
N VAL A 15 16.42 11.68 3.44
CA VAL A 15 17.55 10.97 2.83
C VAL A 15 17.14 10.12 1.62
N GLU A 16 15.93 9.56 1.62
CA GLU A 16 15.40 8.81 0.47
C GLU A 16 13.87 8.90 0.39
N ARG A 17 13.34 8.83 -0.84
CA ARG A 17 11.92 8.68 -1.13
C ARG A 17 11.70 7.54 -2.11
N ARG A 18 10.82 6.60 -1.77
CA ARG A 18 10.56 5.40 -2.57
C ARG A 18 9.07 5.13 -2.71
N PHE A 19 8.64 4.91 -3.95
CA PHE A 19 7.32 4.38 -4.25
C PHE A 19 7.37 2.86 -4.41
N GLN A 20 6.37 2.16 -3.88
CA GLN A 20 6.23 0.73 -4.08
C GLN A 20 4.76 0.36 -4.27
N TRP A 21 4.50 -0.55 -5.21
CA TRP A 21 3.20 -1.18 -5.35
C TRP A 21 3.06 -2.30 -4.32
N VAL A 22 1.94 -2.29 -3.59
CA VAL A 22 1.61 -3.40 -2.68
C VAL A 22 0.87 -4.48 -3.47
N PRO A 23 1.48 -5.66 -3.68
CA PRO A 23 0.85 -6.74 -4.44
C PRO A 23 -0.39 -7.27 -3.73
N GLY A 24 -1.41 -7.67 -4.51
CA GLY A 24 -2.67 -8.22 -3.99
C GLY A 24 -3.61 -7.19 -3.35
N GLY A 25 -3.13 -6.01 -2.94
CA GLY A 25 -3.94 -5.01 -2.26
C GLY A 25 -4.43 -5.46 -0.88
N VAL A 26 -5.49 -4.82 -0.39
CA VAL A 26 -6.10 -5.13 0.91
C VAL A 26 -7.44 -5.82 0.66
N PRO A 27 -7.63 -7.07 1.12
CA PRO A 27 -8.90 -7.75 0.98
C PRO A 27 -10.02 -7.06 1.77
N PRO A 28 -11.30 -7.16 1.33
CA PRO A 28 -12.43 -6.54 2.03
C PRO A 28 -12.52 -6.96 3.50
N GLY A 29 -12.59 -5.98 4.40
CA GLY A 29 -12.72 -6.23 5.84
C GLY A 29 -11.50 -6.90 6.49
N ASN A 30 -10.37 -6.99 5.78
CA ASN A 30 -9.15 -7.63 6.28
C ASN A 30 -7.94 -6.68 6.18
N ARG A 31 -6.77 -7.15 6.57
CA ARG A 31 -5.49 -6.44 6.50
C ARG A 31 -4.52 -7.21 5.61
N THR A 32 -3.60 -6.48 4.99
CA THR A 32 -2.45 -7.04 4.27
C THR A 32 -1.19 -6.47 4.89
N TYR A 33 -0.13 -7.27 4.94
CA TYR A 33 1.20 -6.84 5.33
C TYR A 33 2.09 -6.77 4.09
N PHE A 34 3.02 -5.83 4.06
CA PHE A 34 3.96 -5.65 2.95
C PHE A 34 5.32 -5.22 3.47
N GLU A 35 6.34 -5.47 2.66
CA GLU A 35 7.72 -5.08 2.94
C GLU A 35 8.23 -4.09 1.89
N VAL A 36 8.80 -2.99 2.37
CA VAL A 36 9.54 -2.05 1.53
C VAL A 36 11.02 -2.33 1.69
N ARG A 37 11.64 -2.91 0.65
CA ARG A 37 13.04 -3.33 0.68
C ARG A 37 13.98 -2.26 0.14
N HIS A 38 15.25 -2.37 0.50
CA HIS A 38 16.34 -1.50 0.05
C HIS A 38 16.14 -0.03 0.44
N LEU A 39 15.65 0.20 1.67
CA LEU A 39 15.68 1.52 2.28
C LEU A 39 17.00 1.70 3.03
N PRO A 40 17.58 2.91 3.02
CA PRO A 40 18.76 3.22 3.81
C PRO A 40 18.39 3.16 5.30
N PRO A 41 19.34 2.84 6.20
CA PRO A 41 19.16 3.06 7.62
C PRO A 41 18.75 4.52 7.87
N ALA A 42 17.73 4.71 8.70
CA ALA A 42 17.18 6.03 9.01
C ALA A 42 16.77 6.07 10.48
N ASP A 43 16.76 7.26 11.05
CA ASP A 43 16.21 7.48 12.39
C ASP A 43 14.69 7.30 12.38
N ARG A 44 14.05 7.69 11.27
CA ARG A 44 12.59 7.65 11.12
C ARG A 44 12.18 7.38 9.68
N TYR A 45 11.07 6.66 9.54
CA TYR A 45 10.38 6.50 8.27
C TYR A 45 8.97 7.10 8.35
N ARG A 46 8.54 7.79 7.29
CA ARG A 46 7.15 8.20 7.08
C ARG A 46 6.55 7.35 5.97
N VAL A 47 5.39 6.77 6.23
CA VAL A 47 4.64 5.97 5.25
C VAL A 47 3.37 6.71 4.88
N THR A 48 3.19 6.97 3.60
CA THR A 48 1.98 7.59 3.03
C THR A 48 1.36 6.62 2.02
N VAL A 49 0.02 6.57 1.95
CA VAL A 49 -0.72 5.84 0.91
C VAL A 49 -1.30 6.87 -0.06
N PRO A 50 -0.53 7.35 -1.06
CA PRO A 50 -1.00 8.37 -1.97
C PRO A 50 -2.06 7.85 -2.96
N TYR A 51 -2.07 6.55 -3.23
CA TYR A 51 -3.00 5.94 -4.18
C TYR A 51 -3.53 4.61 -3.68
N TYR A 52 -4.85 4.48 -3.66
CA TYR A 52 -5.55 3.24 -3.38
C TYR A 52 -6.84 3.18 -4.21
N THR A 53 -7.33 1.96 -4.38
CA THR A 53 -8.64 1.68 -4.98
C THR A 53 -9.37 0.75 -4.03
N TRP A 54 -10.69 0.88 -3.96
CA TRP A 54 -11.51 -0.11 -3.29
C TRP A 54 -11.52 -1.38 -4.15
N GLN A 55 -11.24 -2.52 -3.52
CA GLN A 55 -11.58 -3.80 -4.12
C GLN A 55 -13.03 -4.05 -3.74
N ASP A 56 -13.94 -3.82 -4.67
CA ASP A 56 -15.29 -4.34 -4.52
C ASP A 56 -15.19 -5.86 -4.41
N ARG A 57 -16.11 -6.46 -3.65
CA ARG A 57 -16.34 -7.89 -3.83
C ARG A 57 -16.65 -8.06 -5.32
N PRO A 58 -16.12 -9.09 -6.02
CA PRO A 58 -16.74 -9.46 -7.28
C PRO A 58 -18.21 -9.63 -6.95
N ASP A 59 -19.02 -8.73 -7.50
CA ASP A 59 -20.45 -8.81 -7.56
C ASP A 59 -20.71 -10.23 -8.06
N GLY A 60 -21.12 -11.08 -7.11
CA GLY A 60 -21.30 -12.49 -7.37
C GLY A 60 -22.17 -12.55 -8.60
N VAL A 61 -21.61 -13.08 -9.69
CA VAL A 61 -22.35 -13.30 -10.93
C VAL A 61 -23.60 -14.02 -10.50
N PHE A 62 -24.74 -13.32 -10.49
CA PHE A 62 -26.04 -13.94 -10.42
C PHE A 62 -26.20 -14.67 -11.76
N GLY A 63 -25.55 -15.84 -11.85
CA GLY A 63 -25.89 -16.90 -12.77
C GLY A 63 -27.28 -17.37 -12.39
N GLY A 64 -28.26 -16.63 -12.86
CA GLY A 64 -29.66 -16.80 -12.56
C GLY A 64 -30.44 -16.12 -13.65
N ARG A 65 -30.61 -16.86 -14.75
CA ARG A 65 -31.63 -16.62 -15.77
C ARG A 65 -32.94 -16.26 -15.05
N PHE A 66 -33.46 -15.06 -15.32
CA PHE A 66 -34.84 -14.72 -15.01
C PHE A 66 -35.64 -14.59 -16.32
N PRO A 67 -36.92 -14.98 -16.31
CA PRO A 67 -37.73 -15.37 -17.47
C PRO A 67 -37.99 -14.27 -18.49
#